data_AF-A0A3M7G2J7-F1
#
_entry.id   AF-A0A3M7G2J7-F1
#
_cell.length_a   1.000
_cell.length_b   1.000
_cell.length_c   1.000
_cell.angle_alpha   90.00
_cell.angle_beta   90.00
_cell.angle_gamma   90.00
#
_symmetry.space_group_name_H-M   'P 1'
#
loop_
_entity.id
_entity.type
_entity.pdbx_description
1 polymer ?
#
loop_
_entity_poly.entity_id
_entity_poly.type
_entity_poly.pdbx_seq_one_letter_code
_entity_poly.pdbx_strand_id
1 'polypeptide(L)'
;GEANAPLAGVPQQAAPPVQPTVPSQGSAGAAAASMAGGEPIQVTIAEALSARLSREGQLESFEVKGDLQLRISDPSLTQLRLALALGDTKGAQLNAHPKVDKTQFKNNNIIQLTDTSKGFPANNSIQVMRWRLTAKPEDVGEPPIKFTVWSSEIAANTYSITVEYEATSQDTLKDVTVTIPYSTSEPSVSSFDAVYEVSGDSIDWTIGDVDESNLSGSFEFEAQTAGDENEFFPMSVQFSRAAPWVDVDVGGVSLVSEGADVGFGRNVRCVAEGYQVV
;
A
#
# COMPACT_ATOMS: atom_id res chain seq x y z
N GLY A 1 -25.82 25.65 82.85
CA GLY A 1 -25.75 27.08 82.51
C GLY A 1 -26.62 27.29 81.30
N GLU A 2 -27.74 27.98 81.48
CA GLU A 2 -28.52 28.66 80.44
C GLU A 2 -27.61 29.65 79.66
N ALA A 3 -27.90 30.20 78.48
CA ALA A 3 -29.12 30.42 77.71
C ALA A 3 -28.70 30.69 76.24
N ASN A 4 -29.55 30.42 75.25
CA ASN A 4 -30.33 31.46 74.58
C ASN A 4 -31.08 30.94 73.34
N ALA A 5 -32.28 31.48 73.20
CA ALA A 5 -33.30 31.20 72.19
C ALA A 5 -33.01 31.94 70.85
N PRO A 6 -33.83 31.70 69.79
CA PRO A 6 -33.47 31.87 68.38
C PRO A 6 -33.94 33.20 67.77
N LEU A 7 -33.47 33.49 66.55
CA LEU A 7 -33.99 34.59 65.72
C LEU A 7 -34.28 34.13 64.28
N ALA A 8 -35.47 34.53 63.86
CA ALA A 8 -36.13 34.48 62.55
C ALA A 8 -35.18 34.51 61.32
N GLY A 9 -35.45 33.78 60.24
CA GLY A 9 -36.70 33.82 59.48
C GLY A 9 -36.57 34.90 58.40
N VAL A 10 -35.98 34.55 57.26
CA VAL A 10 -35.91 35.40 56.06
C VAL A 10 -36.45 34.60 54.87
N PRO A 11 -37.45 35.12 54.13
CA PRO A 11 -38.13 34.39 53.07
C PRO A 11 -37.29 34.25 51.80
N GLN A 12 -37.37 33.06 51.21
CA GLN A 12 -36.72 32.61 49.99
C GLN A 12 -37.38 33.28 48.77
N GLN A 13 -36.64 34.15 48.06
CA GLN A 13 -37.11 34.79 46.84
C GLN A 13 -36.94 33.82 45.66
N ALA A 14 -38.05 33.41 45.05
CA ALA A 14 -38.08 32.56 43.87
C ALA A 14 -37.54 33.33 42.65
N ALA A 15 -36.53 32.76 41.98
CA ALA A 15 -36.03 33.26 40.70
C ALA A 15 -37.01 32.89 39.55
N PRO A 16 -37.19 33.76 38.54
CA PRO A 16 -38.11 33.54 37.42
C PRO A 16 -37.61 32.44 36.45
N PRO A 17 -38.52 31.79 35.69
CA PRO A 17 -38.17 30.69 34.79
C PRO A 17 -37.31 31.18 33.61
N VAL A 18 -36.17 30.52 33.41
CA VAL A 18 -35.27 30.75 32.28
C VAL A 18 -35.83 30.02 31.06
N GLN A 19 -36.24 30.77 30.03
CA GLN A 19 -36.61 30.20 28.73
C GLN A 19 -35.34 29.70 27.99
N PRO A 20 -35.39 28.55 27.29
CA PRO A 20 -34.27 28.12 26.46
C PRO A 20 -34.09 29.04 25.25
N THR A 21 -32.93 29.70 25.18
CA THR A 21 -32.46 30.39 23.97
C THR A 21 -32.12 29.37 22.89
N VAL A 22 -32.81 29.42 21.76
CA VAL A 22 -32.48 28.70 20.52
C VAL A 22 -31.16 29.25 19.96
N PRO A 23 -30.11 28.42 19.75
CA PRO A 23 -28.97 28.84 18.95
C PRO A 23 -29.31 28.84 17.46
N SER A 24 -28.96 29.95 16.82
CA SER A 24 -29.00 30.23 15.39
C SER A 24 -28.33 29.16 14.53
N GLN A 25 -28.96 28.87 13.39
CA GLN A 25 -28.43 28.07 12.29
C GLN A 25 -27.05 28.57 11.85
N GLY A 26 -26.02 27.78 12.14
CA GLY A 26 -24.70 27.83 11.51
C GLY A 26 -24.53 26.56 10.68
N SER A 27 -24.08 26.72 9.44
CA SER A 27 -23.86 25.71 8.42
C SER A 27 -22.89 24.59 8.86
N ALA A 28 -23.43 23.57 9.55
CA ALA A 28 -22.73 22.31 9.85
C ALA A 28 -23.36 21.11 9.10
N GLY A 29 -24.07 21.38 8.00
CA GLY A 29 -24.77 20.38 7.18
C GLY A 29 -24.03 20.05 5.90
N ALA A 30 -22.78 19.60 5.99
CA ALA A 30 -22.06 18.95 4.88
C ALA A 30 -21.11 17.86 5.35
N ALA A 31 -20.65 17.90 6.61
CA ALA A 31 -19.71 16.92 7.16
C ALA A 31 -20.37 15.63 7.71
N ALA A 32 -21.72 15.53 7.72
CA ALA A 32 -22.42 14.44 8.41
C ALA A 32 -23.10 13.40 7.49
N ALA A 33 -22.92 13.49 6.16
CA ALA A 33 -23.45 12.48 5.22
C ALA A 33 -22.45 11.34 4.91
N SER A 34 -21.25 11.36 5.48
CA SER A 34 -20.12 10.48 5.14
C SER A 34 -20.22 9.03 5.67
N MET A 35 -21.29 8.64 6.37
CA MET A 35 -21.25 7.44 7.22
C MET A 35 -22.06 6.23 6.71
N ALA A 36 -22.43 6.18 5.42
CA ALA A 36 -23.09 4.98 4.87
C ALA A 36 -22.81 4.65 3.39
N GLY A 37 -22.13 5.53 2.65
CA GLY A 37 -21.66 5.27 1.28
C GLY A 37 -20.35 6.03 1.09
N GLY A 38 -19.32 5.36 0.59
CA GLY A 38 -17.98 5.95 0.44
C GLY A 38 -17.99 7.28 -0.34
N GLU A 39 -16.90 8.05 -0.23
CA GLU A 39 -16.82 9.37 -0.85
C GLU A 39 -17.15 9.32 -2.36
N PRO A 40 -17.89 10.30 -2.91
CA PRO A 40 -18.35 10.26 -4.29
C PRO A 40 -17.25 10.20 -5.34
N ILE A 41 -16.06 10.68 -5.00
CA ILE A 41 -14.85 10.61 -5.80
C ILE A 41 -13.91 9.67 -5.08
N GLN A 42 -13.42 8.65 -5.79
CA GLN A 42 -12.46 7.69 -5.29
C GLN A 42 -11.27 7.65 -6.23
N VAL A 43 -10.08 7.72 -5.64
CA VAL A 43 -8.80 7.56 -6.31
C VAL A 43 -8.16 6.27 -5.83
N THR A 44 -7.68 5.44 -6.76
CA THR A 44 -6.89 4.25 -6.46
C THR A 44 -5.50 4.39 -7.07
N ILE A 45 -4.47 4.27 -6.24
CA ILE A 45 -3.07 4.21 -6.63
C ILE A 45 -2.67 2.74 -6.50
N ALA A 46 -2.49 2.08 -7.64
CA ALA A 46 -2.11 0.67 -7.68
C ALA A 46 -0.69 0.53 -8.22
N GLU A 47 0.13 -0.31 -7.59
CA GLU A 47 1.50 -0.57 -7.99
C GLU A 47 1.85 -2.06 -7.83
N ALA A 48 2.55 -2.61 -8.83
CA ALA A 48 3.09 -3.95 -8.88
C ALA A 48 4.61 -3.87 -9.06
N LEU A 49 5.34 -4.46 -8.12
CA LEU A 49 6.80 -4.48 -8.07
C LEU A 49 7.32 -5.88 -8.42
N SER A 50 8.19 -5.97 -9.42
CA SER A 50 8.83 -7.20 -9.87
C SER A 50 10.34 -7.08 -9.70
N ALA A 51 10.98 -8.15 -9.21
CA ALA A 51 12.42 -8.21 -9.09
C ALA A 51 12.93 -9.62 -9.32
N ARG A 52 14.16 -9.74 -9.83
CA ARG A 52 14.90 -11.01 -9.84
C ARG A 52 16.19 -10.82 -9.07
N LEU A 53 16.42 -11.68 -8.11
CA LEU A 53 17.63 -11.72 -7.30
C LEU A 53 18.35 -13.04 -7.54
N SER A 54 19.66 -13.00 -7.63
CA SER A 54 20.48 -14.21 -7.58
C SER A 54 20.40 -14.84 -6.18
N ARG A 55 20.85 -16.09 -6.06
CA ARG A 55 20.97 -16.81 -4.79
C ARG A 55 21.83 -16.08 -3.76
N GLU A 56 22.75 -15.24 -4.20
CA GLU A 56 23.62 -14.43 -3.33
C GLU A 56 23.02 -13.05 -2.97
N GLY A 57 21.75 -12.82 -3.29
CA GLY A 57 21.04 -11.57 -3.01
C GLY A 57 21.39 -10.42 -3.95
N GLN A 58 22.05 -10.70 -5.07
CA GLN A 58 22.35 -9.67 -6.08
C GLN A 58 21.11 -9.40 -6.92
N LEU A 59 20.74 -8.12 -7.04
CA LEU A 59 19.63 -7.71 -7.88
C LEU A 59 20.02 -7.83 -9.36
N GLU A 60 19.28 -8.60 -10.14
CA GLU A 60 19.51 -8.78 -11.58
C GLU A 60 18.59 -7.89 -12.43
N SER A 61 17.34 -7.72 -12.00
CA SER A 61 16.37 -6.86 -12.65
C SER A 61 15.35 -6.32 -11.67
N PHE A 62 14.85 -5.11 -11.93
CA PHE A 62 13.87 -4.44 -11.10
C PHE A 62 12.92 -3.62 -11.95
N GLU A 63 11.62 -3.87 -11.77
CA GLU A 63 10.56 -3.22 -12.54
C GLU A 63 9.40 -2.86 -11.63
N VAL A 64 8.85 -1.66 -11.83
CA VAL A 64 7.64 -1.21 -11.14
C VAL A 64 6.66 -0.74 -12.19
N LYS A 65 5.43 -1.23 -12.11
CA LYS A 65 4.30 -0.76 -12.91
C LYS A 65 3.23 -0.27 -11.98
N GLY A 66 2.63 0.86 -12.30
CA GLY A 66 1.47 1.29 -11.55
C GLY A 66 0.53 2.15 -12.35
N ASP A 67 -0.61 2.42 -11.76
CA ASP A 67 -1.64 3.24 -12.34
C ASP A 67 -2.50 3.97 -11.33
N LEU A 68 -3.01 5.11 -11.80
CA LEU A 68 -3.94 5.96 -11.08
C LEU A 68 -5.32 5.78 -11.69
N GLN A 69 -6.24 5.29 -10.87
CA GLN A 69 -7.63 5.09 -11.25
C GLN A 69 -8.52 6.11 -10.57
N LEU A 70 -9.49 6.61 -11.32
CA LEU A 70 -10.52 7.53 -10.85
C LEU A 70 -11.88 6.85 -10.98
N ARG A 71 -12.67 6.85 -9.91
CA ARG A 71 -14.07 6.44 -9.92
C ARG A 71 -14.92 7.57 -9.35
N ILE A 72 -15.97 7.92 -10.08
CA ILE A 72 -16.90 8.98 -9.69
C ILE A 72 -18.29 8.37 -9.60
N SER A 73 -18.91 8.33 -8.42
CA SER A 73 -20.27 7.82 -8.25
C SER A 73 -21.35 8.90 -8.36
N ASP A 74 -21.01 10.16 -8.15
CA ASP A 74 -21.94 11.29 -8.34
C ASP A 74 -21.72 11.95 -9.72
N PRO A 75 -22.68 11.85 -10.66
CA PRO A 75 -22.57 12.46 -11.98
C PRO A 75 -22.40 13.98 -12.00
N SER A 76 -22.78 14.68 -10.92
CA SER A 76 -22.59 16.13 -10.78
C SER A 76 -21.12 16.53 -10.59
N LEU A 77 -20.27 15.60 -10.15
CA LEU A 77 -18.86 15.83 -9.85
C LEU A 77 -17.91 15.37 -10.98
N THR A 78 -18.44 15.21 -12.20
CA THR A 78 -17.66 14.63 -13.31
C THR A 78 -16.68 15.62 -13.94
N GLN A 79 -16.91 16.93 -13.80
CA GLN A 79 -16.03 17.98 -14.31
C GLN A 79 -15.03 18.42 -13.23
N LEU A 80 -13.99 17.61 -13.03
CA LEU A 80 -12.95 17.84 -12.03
C LEU A 80 -11.54 17.84 -12.64
N ARG A 81 -10.58 18.27 -11.83
CA ARG A 81 -9.15 18.09 -12.05
C ARG A 81 -8.50 17.50 -10.79
N LEU A 82 -7.49 16.67 -10.98
CA LEU A 82 -6.69 16.10 -9.90
C LEU A 82 -5.32 16.76 -9.92
N ALA A 83 -4.89 17.33 -8.80
CA ALA A 83 -3.53 17.78 -8.59
C ALA A 83 -2.70 16.60 -8.09
N LEU A 84 -1.73 16.14 -8.88
CA LEU A 84 -0.82 15.08 -8.47
C LEU A 84 0.22 15.65 -7.50
N ALA A 85 0.46 14.92 -6.42
CA ALA A 85 1.60 15.13 -5.54
C ALA A 85 2.67 14.11 -5.94
N LEU A 86 3.67 14.58 -6.69
CA LEU A 86 4.79 13.75 -7.13
C LEU A 86 6.00 14.05 -6.25
N GLY A 87 6.58 13.02 -5.64
CA GLY A 87 7.86 13.12 -4.95
C GLY A 87 9.00 12.56 -5.80
N ASP A 88 9.79 11.65 -5.24
CA ASP A 88 10.84 10.98 -5.99
C ASP A 88 10.30 9.83 -6.87
N THR A 89 10.17 10.12 -8.16
CA THR A 89 9.68 9.18 -9.17
C THR A 89 10.77 8.23 -9.69
N LYS A 90 12.04 8.37 -9.27
CA LYS A 90 13.15 7.47 -9.63
C LYS A 90 13.34 7.28 -11.14
N GLY A 91 12.95 8.28 -11.94
CA GLY A 91 13.03 8.23 -13.40
C GLY A 91 11.91 7.40 -14.07
N ALA A 92 10.83 7.08 -13.35
CA ALA A 92 9.68 6.40 -13.93
C ALA A 92 9.07 7.19 -15.10
N GLN A 93 8.61 6.46 -16.11
CA GLN A 93 7.91 7.03 -17.26
C GLN A 93 6.43 7.19 -16.92
N LEU A 94 5.97 8.42 -16.67
CA LEU A 94 4.56 8.70 -16.42
C LEU A 94 3.81 9.01 -17.73
N ASN A 95 2.67 8.38 -17.93
CA ASN A 95 1.81 8.58 -19.10
C ASN A 95 0.36 8.81 -18.68
N ALA A 96 -0.18 9.97 -19.04
CA ALA A 96 -1.61 10.26 -18.89
C ALA A 96 -2.45 9.56 -19.98
N HIS A 97 -3.71 9.30 -19.65
CA HIS A 97 -4.70 8.77 -20.57
C HIS A 97 -4.89 9.69 -21.80
N PRO A 98 -5.17 9.18 -23.02
CA PRO A 98 -5.23 10.01 -24.25
C PRO A 98 -6.19 11.21 -24.23
N LYS A 99 -7.24 11.16 -23.38
CA LYS A 99 -8.21 12.25 -23.20
C LYS A 99 -7.80 13.32 -22.18
N VAL A 100 -6.68 13.11 -21.48
CA VAL A 100 -6.12 14.07 -20.52
C VAL A 100 -5.34 15.15 -21.26
N ASP A 101 -5.44 16.39 -20.78
CA ASP A 101 -4.66 17.51 -21.26
C ASP A 101 -3.16 17.27 -20.97
N LYS A 102 -2.39 17.01 -22.03
CA LYS A 102 -0.96 16.72 -21.94
C LYS A 102 -0.13 17.92 -21.47
N THR A 103 -0.59 19.15 -21.69
CA THR A 103 0.10 20.37 -21.26
C THR A 103 -0.05 20.54 -19.76
N GLN A 104 -1.29 20.41 -19.24
CA GLN A 104 -1.55 20.45 -17.81
C GLN A 104 -0.84 19.33 -17.06
N PHE A 105 -0.85 18.12 -17.63
CA PHE A 105 -0.17 16.98 -17.05
C PHE A 105 1.35 17.20 -16.92
N LYS A 106 2.01 17.65 -18.01
CA LYS A 106 3.47 17.79 -18.04
C LYS A 106 4.00 19.00 -17.27
N ASN A 107 3.29 20.13 -17.33
CA ASN A 107 3.81 21.39 -16.80
C ASN A 107 3.37 21.64 -15.35
N ASN A 108 2.19 21.09 -14.97
CA ASN A 108 1.54 21.43 -13.71
C ASN A 108 1.20 20.19 -12.87
N ASN A 109 1.52 18.97 -13.32
CA ASN A 109 1.14 17.72 -12.66
C ASN A 109 -0.37 17.62 -12.43
N ILE A 110 -1.17 18.08 -13.39
CA ILE A 110 -2.63 18.08 -13.29
C ILE A 110 -3.22 17.05 -14.26
N ILE A 111 -4.10 16.19 -13.74
CA ILE A 111 -4.99 15.34 -14.54
C ILE A 111 -6.32 16.06 -14.73
N GLN A 112 -6.60 16.47 -15.96
CA GLN A 112 -7.85 17.10 -16.38
C GLN A 112 -8.14 16.71 -17.83
N LEU A 113 -9.40 16.59 -18.23
CA LEU A 113 -9.74 16.37 -19.63
C LEU A 113 -9.34 17.56 -20.51
N THR A 114 -8.87 17.28 -21.72
CA THR A 114 -8.55 18.33 -22.72
C THR A 114 -9.77 19.18 -23.07
N ASP A 115 -10.94 18.55 -23.22
CA ASP A 115 -12.21 19.25 -23.35
C ASP A 115 -12.85 19.41 -21.97
N THR A 116 -12.64 20.59 -21.38
CA THR A 116 -13.12 20.93 -20.04
C THR A 116 -14.63 21.10 -19.94
N SER A 117 -15.34 21.17 -21.08
CA SER A 117 -16.81 21.12 -21.11
C SER A 117 -17.38 19.71 -20.89
N LYS A 118 -16.51 18.68 -20.95
CA LYS A 118 -16.85 17.29 -20.69
C LYS A 118 -16.40 16.90 -19.28
N GLY A 119 -17.14 15.96 -18.70
CA GLY A 119 -16.75 15.30 -17.45
C GLY A 119 -16.12 13.93 -17.70
N PHE A 120 -15.37 13.45 -16.72
CA PHE A 120 -14.96 12.05 -16.66
C PHE A 120 -16.19 11.13 -16.57
N PRO A 121 -16.15 9.92 -17.14
CA PRO A 121 -17.22 8.94 -16.99
C PRO A 121 -17.60 8.66 -15.53
N ALA A 122 -18.89 8.79 -15.20
CA ALA A 122 -19.42 8.37 -13.90
C ALA A 122 -19.66 6.85 -13.84
N ASN A 123 -19.70 6.32 -12.63
CA ASN A 123 -20.00 4.94 -12.24
C ASN A 123 -19.04 3.86 -12.75
N ASN A 124 -17.95 4.24 -13.40
CA ASN A 124 -16.88 3.34 -13.83
C ASN A 124 -15.55 3.76 -13.19
N SER A 125 -14.67 2.78 -12.92
CA SER A 125 -13.27 3.06 -12.63
C SER A 125 -12.53 3.24 -13.95
N ILE A 126 -11.82 4.36 -14.11
CA ILE A 126 -11.04 4.66 -15.31
C ILE A 126 -9.58 4.90 -14.93
N GLN A 127 -8.66 4.32 -15.70
CA GLN A 127 -7.24 4.64 -15.58
C GLN A 127 -6.97 6.01 -16.22
N VAL A 128 -6.56 6.98 -15.41
CA VAL A 128 -6.28 8.36 -15.86
C VAL A 128 -4.79 8.61 -16.07
N MET A 129 -3.94 7.82 -15.41
CA MET A 129 -2.49 7.84 -15.56
C MET A 129 -1.94 6.43 -15.31
N ARG A 130 -0.83 6.10 -15.97
CA ARG A 130 -0.01 4.92 -15.66
C ARG A 130 1.45 5.32 -15.59
N TRP A 131 2.26 4.54 -14.87
CA TRP A 131 3.70 4.68 -14.85
C TRP A 131 4.40 3.34 -15.00
N ARG A 132 5.62 3.39 -15.52
CA ARG A 132 6.55 2.27 -15.56
C ARG A 132 7.95 2.75 -15.19
N LEU A 133 8.57 2.08 -14.23
CA LEU A 133 9.98 2.17 -13.92
C LEU A 133 10.63 0.85 -14.31
N THR A 134 11.69 0.90 -15.12
CA THR A 134 12.59 -0.22 -15.34
C THR A 134 13.96 0.27 -14.92
N ALA A 135 14.36 -0.08 -13.70
CA ALA A 135 15.59 0.42 -13.08
C ALA A 135 16.74 -0.55 -13.36
N LYS A 136 17.94 0.00 -13.54
CA LYS A 136 19.14 -0.83 -13.52
C LYS A 136 19.46 -1.21 -12.07
N PRO A 137 19.97 -2.42 -11.78
CA PRO A 137 20.26 -2.84 -10.42
C PRO A 137 21.08 -1.84 -9.59
N GLU A 138 22.09 -1.21 -10.20
CA GLU A 138 22.94 -0.22 -9.53
C GLU A 138 22.20 1.07 -9.13
N ASP A 139 21.09 1.39 -9.80
CA ASP A 139 20.32 2.62 -9.58
C ASP A 139 19.18 2.42 -8.54
N VAL A 140 18.87 1.18 -8.17
CA VAL A 140 17.80 0.85 -7.21
C VAL A 140 18.21 1.15 -5.76
N GLY A 141 19.52 1.11 -5.47
CA GLY A 141 20.01 1.15 -4.10
C GLY A 141 19.74 -0.17 -3.38
N GLU A 142 18.90 -0.14 -2.35
CA GLU A 142 18.47 -1.33 -1.61
C GLU A 142 17.01 -1.67 -1.96
N PRO A 143 16.72 -2.87 -2.51
CA PRO A 143 15.35 -3.32 -2.70
C PRO A 143 14.65 -3.53 -1.34
N PRO A 144 13.30 -3.64 -1.32
CA PRO A 144 12.54 -3.74 -0.07
C PRO A 144 12.98 -4.90 0.84
N ILE A 145 13.32 -6.05 0.26
CA ILE A 145 13.80 -7.24 0.97
C ILE A 145 14.71 -8.06 0.06
N LYS A 146 15.89 -8.45 0.54
CA LYS A 146 16.83 -9.33 -0.17
C LYS A 146 16.77 -10.73 0.43
N PHE A 147 17.19 -11.71 -0.37
CA PHE A 147 17.34 -13.09 0.07
C PHE A 147 18.71 -13.62 -0.32
N THR A 148 19.33 -14.37 0.59
CA THR A 148 20.55 -15.12 0.34
C THR A 148 20.27 -16.59 0.61
N VAL A 149 20.64 -17.47 -0.32
CA VAL A 149 20.43 -18.90 -0.21
C VAL A 149 21.78 -19.60 -0.13
N TRP A 150 21.98 -20.32 0.95
CA TRP A 150 23.14 -21.18 1.17
C TRP A 150 22.71 -22.63 0.98
N SER A 151 23.46 -23.38 0.19
CA SER A 151 23.21 -24.79 -0.06
C SER A 151 24.45 -25.64 0.22
N SER A 152 24.22 -26.84 0.75
CA SER A 152 25.28 -27.80 1.02
C SER A 152 24.78 -29.23 0.82
N GLU A 153 25.51 -30.02 0.05
CA GLU A 153 25.23 -31.46 -0.05
C GLU A 153 25.75 -32.17 1.22
N ILE A 154 24.84 -32.69 2.03
CA ILE A 154 25.15 -33.34 3.33
C ILE A 154 25.24 -34.86 3.22
N ALA A 155 24.60 -35.44 2.20
CA ALA A 155 24.70 -36.84 1.80
C ALA A 155 24.40 -36.95 0.30
N ALA A 156 24.59 -38.12 -0.31
CA ALA A 156 24.36 -38.30 -1.74
C ALA A 156 22.96 -37.80 -2.17
N ASN A 157 22.94 -36.78 -3.03
CA ASN A 157 21.72 -36.09 -3.49
C ASN A 157 20.83 -35.54 -2.38
N THR A 158 21.36 -35.30 -1.18
CA THR A 158 20.61 -34.71 -0.05
C THR A 158 21.25 -33.38 0.29
N TYR A 159 20.45 -32.32 0.19
CA TYR A 159 20.90 -30.95 0.38
C TYR A 159 20.29 -30.35 1.65
N SER A 160 21.13 -29.64 2.41
CA SER A 160 20.72 -28.69 3.43
C SER A 160 20.66 -27.31 2.79
N ILE A 161 19.52 -26.64 2.89
CA ILE A 161 19.28 -25.31 2.34
C ILE A 161 18.96 -24.34 3.47
N THR A 162 19.60 -23.18 3.47
CA THR A 162 19.33 -22.06 4.37
C THR A 162 18.97 -20.83 3.54
N VAL A 163 17.75 -20.33 3.70
CA VAL A 163 17.25 -19.10 3.07
C VAL A 163 17.25 -18.00 4.11
N GLU A 164 18.08 -16.98 3.93
CA GLU A 164 18.17 -15.80 4.80
C GLU A 164 17.50 -14.62 4.12
N TYR A 165 16.74 -13.82 4.87
CA TYR A 165 16.23 -12.54 4.38
C TYR A 165 16.86 -11.36 5.10
N GLU A 166 16.99 -10.24 4.39
CA GLU A 166 17.40 -8.94 4.92
C GLU A 166 16.51 -7.84 4.31
N ALA A 167 15.70 -7.19 5.14
CA ALA A 167 14.78 -6.13 4.76
C ALA A 167 15.36 -4.74 5.02
N THR A 168 14.94 -3.77 4.22
CA THR A 168 15.37 -2.39 4.36
C THR A 168 14.51 -1.69 5.42
N SER A 169 15.15 -1.06 6.42
CA SER A 169 14.46 -0.38 7.54
C SER A 169 13.42 0.68 7.14
N GLN A 170 13.54 1.25 5.94
CA GLN A 170 12.63 2.28 5.44
C GLN A 170 11.29 1.73 4.91
N ASP A 171 11.18 0.41 4.74
CA ASP A 171 10.01 -0.23 4.13
C ASP A 171 9.39 -1.25 5.10
N THR A 172 8.23 -0.90 5.65
CA THR A 172 7.38 -1.89 6.32
C THR A 172 6.65 -2.74 5.28
N LEU A 173 6.87 -4.05 5.34
CA LEU A 173 6.22 -5.03 4.48
C LEU A 173 5.13 -5.76 5.25
N LYS A 174 4.04 -6.09 4.56
CA LYS A 174 2.91 -6.83 5.11
C LYS A 174 2.74 -8.16 4.40
N ASP A 175 2.38 -9.17 5.18
CA ASP A 175 2.08 -10.52 4.71
C ASP A 175 3.20 -11.13 3.85
N VAL A 176 4.46 -10.99 4.29
CA VAL A 176 5.62 -11.52 3.58
C VAL A 176 5.58 -13.04 3.61
N THR A 177 5.55 -13.65 2.42
CA THR A 177 5.56 -15.10 2.21
C THR A 177 6.59 -15.46 1.14
N VAL A 178 7.32 -16.55 1.36
CA VAL A 178 8.27 -17.13 0.41
C VAL A 178 7.78 -18.52 0.02
N THR A 179 7.42 -18.70 -1.25
CA THR A 179 7.08 -20.00 -1.82
C THR A 179 8.33 -20.64 -2.42
N ILE A 180 8.75 -21.77 -1.86
CA ILE A 180 9.92 -22.54 -2.24
C ILE A 180 9.43 -23.80 -2.96
N PRO A 181 9.66 -23.95 -4.28
CA PRO A 181 9.27 -25.17 -5.00
C PRO A 181 10.14 -26.35 -4.58
N TYR A 182 9.67 -27.57 -4.81
CA TYR A 182 10.48 -28.79 -4.80
C TYR A 182 9.89 -29.80 -5.79
N SER A 183 10.64 -30.83 -6.16
CA SER A 183 10.16 -31.81 -7.16
C SER A 183 10.44 -33.26 -6.79
N THR A 184 11.47 -33.54 -6.00
CA THR A 184 11.88 -34.92 -5.73
C THR A 184 11.32 -35.45 -4.42
N SER A 185 11.57 -34.74 -3.32
CA SER A 185 11.09 -35.14 -2.00
C SER A 185 10.59 -33.95 -1.21
N GLU A 186 9.60 -34.20 -0.36
CA GLU A 186 9.08 -33.21 0.58
C GLU A 186 10.21 -32.80 1.55
N PRO A 187 10.51 -31.50 1.67
CA PRO A 187 11.58 -31.05 2.56
C PRO A 187 11.27 -31.21 4.05
N SER A 188 12.27 -31.61 4.81
CA SER A 188 12.26 -31.66 6.27
C SER A 188 12.76 -30.33 6.83
N VAL A 189 11.85 -29.50 7.35
CA VAL A 189 12.18 -28.20 7.94
C VAL A 189 12.84 -28.38 9.32
N SER A 190 13.97 -27.72 9.54
CA SER A 190 14.72 -27.73 10.81
C SER A 190 14.51 -26.46 11.64
N SER A 191 13.94 -25.40 11.06
CA SER A 191 13.62 -24.15 11.77
C SER A 191 12.47 -24.33 12.78
N PHE A 192 12.81 -24.31 14.07
CA PHE A 192 11.87 -24.60 15.17
C PHE A 192 10.73 -23.58 15.32
N ASP A 193 11.00 -22.30 15.04
CA ASP A 193 10.03 -21.20 15.22
C ASP A 193 9.44 -20.69 13.89
N ALA A 194 9.73 -21.35 12.77
CA ALA A 194 9.22 -20.93 11.47
C ALA A 194 7.74 -21.33 11.30
N VAL A 195 6.96 -20.41 10.74
CA VAL A 195 5.58 -20.69 10.31
C VAL A 195 5.62 -21.06 8.83
N TYR A 196 5.25 -22.30 8.50
CA TYR A 196 5.22 -22.76 7.11
C TYR A 196 4.07 -23.73 6.84
N GLU A 197 3.66 -23.81 5.58
CA GLU A 197 2.69 -24.79 5.07
C GLU A 197 3.31 -25.56 3.90
N VAL A 198 3.02 -26.86 3.79
CA VAL A 198 3.43 -27.67 2.64
C VAL A 198 2.24 -27.77 1.68
N SER A 199 2.42 -27.24 0.48
CA SER A 199 1.37 -27.04 -0.53
C SER A 199 1.65 -27.87 -1.78
N GLY A 200 1.51 -29.20 -1.69
CA GLY A 200 1.64 -30.10 -2.85
C GLY A 200 3.08 -30.27 -3.34
N ASP A 201 3.61 -29.31 -4.08
CA ASP A 201 4.97 -29.28 -4.65
C ASP A 201 5.76 -28.04 -4.22
N SER A 202 5.31 -27.35 -3.17
CA SER A 202 6.02 -26.21 -2.57
C SER A 202 5.91 -26.17 -1.05
N ILE A 203 6.83 -25.42 -0.43
CA ILE A 203 6.74 -24.97 0.96
C ILE A 203 6.50 -23.46 0.95
N ASP A 204 5.46 -23.03 1.64
CA ASP A 204 5.13 -21.62 1.84
C ASP A 204 5.63 -21.18 3.22
N TRP A 205 6.80 -20.55 3.27
CA TRP A 205 7.34 -19.95 4.48
C TRP A 205 6.69 -18.58 4.72
N THR A 206 5.93 -18.48 5.81
CA THR A 206 5.29 -17.23 6.24
C THR A 206 6.22 -16.49 7.21
N ILE A 207 6.77 -15.37 6.75
CA ILE A 207 7.54 -14.44 7.59
C ILE A 207 6.57 -13.50 8.32
N GLY A 208 5.47 -13.11 7.65
CA GLY A 208 4.45 -12.21 8.20
C GLY A 208 4.81 -10.74 7.98
N ASP A 209 4.49 -9.89 8.95
CA ASP A 209 4.81 -8.46 8.87
C ASP A 209 6.31 -8.25 9.15
N VAL A 210 6.98 -7.46 8.31
CA VAL A 210 8.39 -7.11 8.46
C VAL A 210 8.53 -5.61 8.69
N ASP A 211 9.17 -5.23 9.78
CA ASP A 211 9.49 -3.87 10.16
C ASP A 211 10.87 -3.77 10.84
N GLU A 212 11.19 -2.61 11.41
CA GLU A 212 12.47 -2.33 12.06
C GLU A 212 12.84 -3.32 13.19
N SER A 213 11.88 -4.06 13.74
CA SER A 213 12.11 -5.02 14.82
C SER A 213 12.56 -6.41 14.34
N ASN A 214 12.35 -6.75 13.07
CA ASN A 214 12.60 -8.07 12.49
C ASN A 214 13.13 -8.00 11.05
N LEU A 215 14.08 -7.10 10.81
CA LEU A 215 14.70 -6.86 9.49
C LEU A 215 15.50 -8.04 8.93
N SER A 216 15.78 -9.07 9.72
CA SER A 216 16.44 -10.28 9.23
C SER A 216 15.90 -11.54 9.89
N GLY A 217 16.05 -12.65 9.20
CA GLY A 217 15.66 -13.98 9.67
C GLY A 217 16.09 -15.05 8.68
N SER A 218 15.91 -16.31 9.06
CA SER A 218 16.30 -17.46 8.23
C SER A 218 15.28 -18.58 8.27
N PHE A 219 15.33 -19.42 7.24
CA PHE A 219 14.55 -20.64 7.09
C PHE A 219 15.45 -21.76 6.60
N GLU A 220 15.43 -22.87 7.31
CA GLU A 220 16.34 -24.00 7.10
C GLU A 220 15.54 -25.29 6.87
N PHE A 221 15.92 -26.03 5.84
CA PHE A 221 15.33 -27.32 5.52
C PHE A 221 16.34 -28.25 4.85
N GLU A 222 16.07 -29.54 4.92
CA GLU A 222 16.82 -30.59 4.23
C GLU A 222 15.91 -31.36 3.27
N ALA A 223 16.38 -31.68 2.07
CA ALA A 223 15.62 -32.46 1.10
C ALA A 223 16.54 -33.31 0.20
N GLN A 224 16.03 -34.48 -0.20
CA GLN A 224 16.67 -35.28 -1.25
C GLN A 224 16.21 -34.77 -2.62
N THR A 225 17.16 -34.56 -3.53
CA THR A 225 16.92 -34.09 -4.89
C THR A 225 17.24 -35.18 -5.92
N ALA A 226 16.95 -34.91 -7.19
CA ALA A 226 17.39 -35.75 -8.31
C ALA A 226 18.89 -35.58 -8.65
N GLY A 227 19.67 -34.96 -7.77
CA GLY A 227 21.09 -34.64 -7.95
C GLY A 227 21.37 -33.19 -8.33
N ASP A 228 20.38 -32.30 -8.19
CA ASP A 228 20.50 -30.87 -8.47
C ASP A 228 19.63 -30.06 -7.49
N GLU A 229 20.20 -29.04 -6.86
CA GLU A 229 19.51 -28.10 -5.96
C GLU A 229 18.59 -27.12 -6.70
N ASN A 230 18.69 -27.05 -8.04
CA ASN A 230 17.86 -26.18 -8.87
C ASN A 230 16.36 -26.47 -8.75
N GLU A 231 15.94 -27.60 -8.17
CA GLU A 231 14.53 -27.89 -7.89
C GLU A 231 13.90 -26.94 -6.85
N PHE A 232 14.72 -26.24 -6.06
CA PHE A 232 14.26 -25.23 -5.09
C PHE A 232 14.10 -23.82 -5.66
N PHE A 233 14.26 -23.68 -6.98
CA PHE A 233 14.23 -22.38 -7.67
C PHE A 233 13.30 -22.40 -8.89
N PRO A 234 12.71 -21.24 -9.26
CA PRO A 234 12.81 -19.96 -8.56
C PRO A 234 11.92 -19.93 -7.31
N MET A 235 12.42 -19.35 -6.23
CA MET A 235 11.60 -19.04 -5.05
C MET A 235 10.79 -17.78 -5.38
N SER A 236 9.49 -17.82 -5.09
CA SER A 236 8.60 -16.66 -5.30
C SER A 236 8.33 -15.96 -3.97
N VAL A 237 8.38 -14.63 -3.98
CA VAL A 237 8.16 -13.81 -2.79
C VAL A 237 6.93 -12.93 -3.01
N GLN A 238 6.02 -12.93 -2.04
CA GLN A 238 4.84 -12.09 -2.04
C GLN A 238 4.85 -11.22 -0.78
N PHE A 239 4.50 -9.95 -0.95
CA PHE A 239 4.30 -8.99 0.14
C PHE A 239 3.50 -7.80 -0.37
N SER A 240 2.98 -6.99 0.55
CA SER A 240 2.42 -5.69 0.22
C SER A 240 3.13 -4.55 0.96
N ARG A 241 3.06 -3.34 0.38
CA ARG A 241 3.65 -2.11 0.91
C ARG A 241 2.55 -1.08 1.17
N ALA A 242 2.74 -0.28 2.20
CA ALA A 242 1.80 0.80 2.54
C ALA A 242 1.88 1.99 1.57
N ALA A 243 3.02 2.16 0.90
CA ALA A 243 3.30 3.28 0.01
C ALA A 243 3.87 2.81 -1.35
N PRO A 244 3.64 3.57 -2.43
CA PRO A 244 4.25 3.31 -3.73
C PRO A 244 5.78 3.46 -3.69
N TRP A 245 6.48 2.66 -4.49
CA TRP A 245 7.90 2.80 -4.79
C TRP A 245 8.18 4.05 -5.65
N VAL A 246 7.34 4.25 -6.67
CA VAL A 246 7.35 5.47 -7.48
C VAL A 246 6.43 6.47 -6.79
N ASP A 247 7.01 7.50 -6.17
CA ASP A 247 6.31 8.44 -5.30
C ASP A 247 5.29 9.29 -6.08
N VAL A 248 4.08 8.75 -6.15
CA VAL A 248 2.92 9.26 -6.89
C VAL A 248 1.72 9.26 -5.97
N ASP A 249 1.13 10.43 -5.80
CA ASP A 249 -0.07 10.62 -5.01
C ASP A 249 -1.00 11.68 -5.63
N VAL A 250 -2.19 11.86 -5.05
CA VAL A 250 -3.12 12.94 -5.36
C VAL A 250 -3.19 13.89 -4.17
N GLY A 251 -2.67 15.09 -4.36
CA GLY A 251 -2.65 16.14 -3.33
C GLY A 251 -3.98 16.87 -3.18
N GLY A 252 -4.85 16.81 -4.19
CA GLY A 252 -6.17 17.45 -4.14
C GLY A 252 -7.02 17.23 -5.38
N VAL A 253 -8.33 17.41 -5.20
CA VAL A 253 -9.32 17.34 -6.28
C VAL A 253 -10.15 18.62 -6.24
N SER A 254 -10.34 19.26 -7.40
CA SER A 254 -11.16 20.48 -7.52
C SER A 254 -12.06 20.45 -8.75
N LEU A 255 -13.21 21.11 -8.66
CA LEU A 255 -14.12 21.28 -9.80
C LEU A 255 -13.55 22.26 -10.82
N VAL A 256 -13.77 21.97 -12.10
CA VAL A 256 -13.26 22.80 -13.20
C VAL A 256 -13.98 24.14 -13.31
N SER A 257 -15.28 24.18 -13.03
CA SER A 257 -16.13 25.36 -13.23
C SER A 257 -15.87 26.49 -12.21
N GLU A 258 -15.55 26.12 -10.97
CA GLU A 258 -15.44 27.07 -9.85
C GLU A 258 -14.10 27.01 -9.12
N GLY A 259 -13.25 26.03 -9.45
CA GLY A 259 -11.99 25.78 -8.73
C GLY A 259 -12.17 25.31 -7.28
N ALA A 260 -13.42 25.05 -6.86
CA ALA A 260 -13.75 24.60 -5.53
C ALA A 260 -13.16 23.22 -5.24
N ASP A 261 -12.48 23.08 -4.10
CA ASP A 261 -11.94 21.81 -3.65
C ASP A 261 -13.06 20.86 -3.22
N VAL A 262 -12.90 19.58 -3.54
CA VAL A 262 -13.85 18.52 -3.22
C VAL A 262 -13.12 17.38 -2.51
N GLY A 263 -13.75 16.81 -1.48
CA GLY A 263 -13.25 15.60 -0.83
C GLY A 263 -13.19 14.42 -1.80
N PHE A 264 -12.19 13.56 -1.60
CA PHE A 264 -12.07 12.30 -2.32
C PHE A 264 -11.50 11.21 -1.41
N GLY A 265 -12.01 9.99 -1.57
CA GLY A 265 -11.46 8.82 -0.93
C GLY A 265 -10.20 8.36 -1.65
N ARG A 266 -9.23 7.87 -0.88
CA ARG A 266 -7.95 7.37 -1.38
C ARG A 266 -7.77 5.91 -1.01
N ASN A 267 -7.42 5.09 -2.00
CA ASN A 267 -6.99 3.71 -1.82
C ASN A 267 -5.60 3.52 -2.42
N VAL A 268 -4.70 2.90 -1.66
CA VAL A 268 -3.34 2.56 -2.11
C VAL A 268 -3.18 1.05 -2.05
N ARG A 269 -2.68 0.46 -3.13
CA ARG A 269 -2.38 -0.97 -3.22
C ARG A 269 -1.03 -1.15 -3.89
N CYS A 270 -0.02 -1.51 -3.12
CA CYS A 270 1.32 -1.77 -3.63
C CYS A 270 1.68 -3.22 -3.29
N VAL A 271 1.95 -4.05 -4.29
CA VAL A 271 2.19 -5.49 -4.11
C VAL A 271 3.44 -5.93 -4.85
N ALA A 272 4.09 -6.96 -4.33
CA ALA A 272 5.10 -7.72 -5.08
C ALA A 272 4.41 -8.67 -6.06
N GLU A 273 4.69 -8.52 -7.35
CA GLU A 273 4.22 -9.39 -8.41
C GLU A 273 5.43 -9.80 -9.25
N GLY A 274 5.83 -11.07 -9.20
CA GLY A 274 7.04 -11.55 -9.86
C GLY A 274 8.34 -11.10 -9.17
N TYR A 275 8.34 -11.10 -7.83
CA TYR A 275 9.55 -10.98 -7.01
C TYR A 275 10.12 -12.38 -6.79
N GLN A 276 11.34 -12.64 -7.26
CA GLN A 276 11.88 -13.99 -7.33
C GLN A 276 13.36 -14.07 -6.96
N VAL A 277 13.74 -15.16 -6.30
CA VAL A 277 15.13 -15.61 -6.16
C VAL A 277 15.36 -16.71 -7.19
N VAL A 278 16.39 -16.56 -8.03
CA VAL A 278 16.66 -17.44 -9.20
C VAL A 278 18.01 -18.15 -9.10
#